data_AF-A0A935WXX4-F1
#
_entry.id   AF-A0A935WXX4-F1
#
_cell.length_a   1.000
_cell.length_b   1.000
_cell.length_c   1.000
_cell.angle_alpha   90.00
_cell.angle_beta   90.00
_cell.angle_gamma   90.00
#
_symmetry.space_group_name_H-M   'P 1'
#
loop_
_entity.id
_entity.type
_entity.pdbx_description
1 polymer ?
#
loop_
_entity_poly.entity_id
_entity_poly.type
_entity_poly.pdbx_seq_one_letter_code
_entity_poly.pdbx_strand_id
1 'polypeptide(L)'
;MAELSQHHHLVFMLASFVLGSLIGSFLNVVIARLPEGESIVHPRSRCPKCHDQIPAWLNIPILSWLILRGHCRACQTPISPRYPLVEILTGALYAGAFAQFGFSLAMLAVVLMGSALIAITFIDLDCWEIPDEISLPFIVVGAILRPFALHVPWYDGLVGALLGAAFLWLVRWLFWVLRRVEGMGLGDVKLIAMIGAFVGPSGTLQTILVASVTGTILGVVFIAGRRWGLWSTEEDAPANGDVTTGEESLADQASSAENTSLDEDEDWTPHPRAIPFGPFLALGALSHVFVGRLINHALSTVTVAIDRWLSSLL
;
A
#
# COMPACT_ATOMS: atom_id res chain seq x y z
N MET A 1 8.66 37.08 19.73
CA MET A 1 8.72 35.67 20.20
C MET A 1 7.89 34.73 19.32
N ALA A 2 6.67 35.10 18.92
CA ALA A 2 5.84 34.29 18.02
C ALA A 2 6.47 34.06 16.63
N GLU A 3 7.05 35.09 15.99
CA GLU A 3 7.72 34.94 14.70
C GLU A 3 8.95 34.03 14.76
N LEU A 4 9.77 34.17 15.82
CA LEU A 4 10.94 33.31 16.04
C LEU A 4 10.51 31.84 16.20
N SER A 5 9.40 31.57 16.89
CA SER A 5 8.84 30.21 17.02
C SER A 5 8.34 29.66 15.69
N GLN A 6 7.73 30.50 14.85
CA GLN A 6 7.20 30.11 13.54
C GLN A 6 8.31 29.76 12.55
N HIS A 7 9.41 30.52 12.53
CA HIS A 7 10.57 30.23 11.68
C HIS A 7 11.20 28.88 12.03
N HIS A 8 11.39 28.58 13.31
CA HIS A 8 11.92 27.27 13.71
C HIS A 8 10.98 26.12 13.31
N HIS A 9 9.68 26.29 13.45
CA HIS A 9 8.70 25.27 13.06
C HIS A 9 8.75 24.97 11.55
N LEU A 10 8.80 26.00 10.71
CA LEU A 10 8.93 25.83 9.26
C LEU A 10 10.25 25.13 8.89
N VAL A 11 11.37 25.53 9.51
CA VAL A 11 12.67 24.92 9.26
C VAL A 11 12.66 23.42 9.61
N PHE A 12 12.10 23.05 10.76
CA PHE A 12 12.01 21.64 11.15
C PHE A 12 11.04 20.83 10.29
N MET A 13 9.96 21.45 9.82
CA MET A 13 9.04 20.82 8.86
C MET A 13 9.73 20.53 7.53
N LEU A 14 10.48 21.51 6.99
CA LEU A 14 11.26 21.34 5.77
C LEU A 14 12.37 20.30 5.95
N ALA A 15 13.08 20.32 7.09
CA ALA A 15 14.07 19.31 7.41
C ALA A 15 13.46 17.90 7.48
N SER A 16 12.26 17.78 8.05
CA SER A 16 11.50 16.51 8.10
C SER A 16 11.09 16.06 6.69
N PHE A 17 10.66 16.98 5.83
CA PHE A 17 10.36 16.67 4.42
C PHE A 17 11.59 16.13 3.68
N VAL A 18 12.74 16.78 3.84
CA VAL A 18 14.01 16.35 3.22
C VAL A 18 14.45 14.99 3.76
N LEU A 19 14.34 14.76 5.06
CA LEU A 19 14.62 13.44 5.64
C LEU A 19 13.67 12.37 5.07
N GLY A 20 12.38 12.68 5.00
CA GLY A 20 11.39 11.76 4.44
C GLY A 20 11.64 11.47 2.95
N SER A 21 12.07 12.44 2.15
CA SER A 21 12.40 12.19 0.74
C SER A 21 13.66 11.34 0.57
N LEU A 22 14.65 11.47 1.46
CA LEU A 22 15.81 10.57 1.51
C LEU A 22 15.40 9.13 1.84
N ILE A 23 14.51 8.95 2.82
CA ILE A 23 13.93 7.65 3.13
C ILE A 23 13.11 7.12 1.95
N GLY A 24 12.29 7.97 1.30
CA GLY A 24 11.53 7.59 0.11
C GLY A 24 12.41 7.13 -1.06
N SER A 25 13.60 7.74 -1.22
CA SER A 25 14.57 7.29 -2.22
C SER A 25 15.11 5.89 -1.91
N PHE A 26 15.33 5.58 -0.63
CA PHE A 26 15.61 4.21 -0.19
C PHE A 26 14.42 3.27 -0.38
N LEU A 27 13.18 3.71 -0.11
CA LEU A 27 11.99 2.90 -0.34
C LEU A 27 11.83 2.49 -1.82
N ASN A 28 12.23 3.33 -2.78
CA ASN A 28 12.27 2.94 -4.19
C ASN A 28 13.19 1.72 -4.43
N VAL A 29 14.28 1.57 -3.66
CA VAL A 29 15.15 0.38 -3.73
C VAL A 29 14.43 -0.82 -3.12
N VAL A 30 13.78 -0.65 -1.98
CA VAL A 30 13.02 -1.73 -1.31
C VAL A 30 11.89 -2.23 -2.22
N ILE A 31 11.11 -1.32 -2.80
CA ILE A 31 9.99 -1.63 -3.70
C ILE A 31 10.47 -2.45 -4.91
N ALA A 32 11.59 -2.07 -5.51
CA ALA A 32 12.08 -2.73 -6.72
C ALA A 32 12.77 -4.08 -6.45
N ARG A 33 13.39 -4.26 -5.27
CA ARG A 33 14.28 -5.41 -5.02
C ARG A 33 13.71 -6.47 -4.09
N LEU A 34 12.89 -6.06 -3.13
CA LEU A 34 12.40 -6.98 -2.10
C LEU A 34 11.53 -8.10 -2.70
N PRO A 35 10.60 -7.84 -3.64
CA PRO A 35 9.79 -8.91 -4.25
C PRO A 35 10.62 -9.90 -5.07
N GLU A 36 11.73 -9.44 -5.65
CA GLU A 36 12.66 -10.28 -6.42
C GLU A 36 13.66 -11.04 -5.53
N GLY A 37 13.58 -10.88 -4.20
CA GLY A 37 14.55 -11.47 -3.26
C GLY A 37 15.96 -10.89 -3.38
N GLU A 38 16.12 -9.76 -4.07
CA GLU A 38 17.41 -9.10 -4.26
C GLU A 38 17.85 -8.35 -2.99
N SER A 39 19.16 -8.19 -2.83
CA SER A 39 19.71 -7.44 -1.69
C SER A 39 19.43 -5.94 -1.81
N ILE A 40 18.85 -5.38 -0.74
CA ILE A 40 18.58 -3.94 -0.58
C ILE A 40 19.82 -3.12 -0.22
N VAL A 41 20.92 -3.77 0.17
CA VAL A 41 22.17 -3.10 0.61
C VAL A 41 23.20 -3.04 -0.52
N HIS A 42 23.38 -4.15 -1.24
CA HIS A 42 24.34 -4.27 -2.33
C HIS A 42 23.69 -4.99 -3.50
N PRO A 43 23.85 -4.53 -4.75
CA PRO A 43 24.76 -3.49 -5.25
C PRO A 43 24.15 -2.07 -5.29
N ARG A 44 24.96 -1.05 -5.60
CA ARG A 44 24.49 0.34 -5.74
C ARG A 44 23.46 0.50 -6.87
N SER A 45 22.64 1.56 -6.80
CA SER A 45 21.68 1.92 -7.85
C SER A 45 22.36 2.08 -9.21
N ARG A 46 21.73 1.53 -10.26
CA ARG A 46 22.23 1.54 -11.63
C ARG A 46 21.08 1.78 -12.61
N CYS A 47 21.40 2.27 -13.81
CA CYS A 47 20.40 2.32 -14.88
C CYS A 47 20.04 0.90 -15.36
N PRO A 48 18.76 0.56 -15.56
CA PRO A 48 18.36 -0.77 -16.04
C PRO A 48 18.81 -1.05 -17.48
N LYS A 49 18.99 -0.03 -18.32
CA LYS A 49 19.33 -0.20 -19.74
C LYS A 49 20.83 -0.21 -20.02
N CYS A 50 21.57 0.75 -19.49
CA CYS A 50 23.01 0.86 -19.74
C CYS A 50 23.88 0.33 -18.59
N HIS A 51 23.27 -0.06 -17.47
CA HIS A 51 23.96 -0.52 -16.25
C HIS A 51 24.98 0.46 -15.67
N ASP A 52 25.00 1.72 -16.14
CA ASP A 52 25.83 2.78 -15.57
C ASP A 52 25.45 2.99 -14.11
N GLN A 53 26.45 3.10 -13.25
CA GLN A 53 26.24 3.29 -11.82
C GLN A 53 25.79 4.73 -11.57
N ILE A 54 24.74 4.90 -10.77
CA ILE A 54 24.24 6.23 -10.42
C ILE A 54 25.15 6.81 -9.33
N PRO A 55 25.89 7.90 -9.60
CA PRO A 55 26.74 8.52 -8.60
C PRO A 55 25.91 9.13 -7.47
N ALA A 56 26.48 9.22 -6.27
CA ALA A 56 25.74 9.61 -5.07
C ALA A 56 25.10 11.01 -5.16
N TRP A 57 25.72 11.96 -5.88
CA TRP A 57 25.14 13.30 -6.08
C TRP A 57 23.93 13.33 -7.03
N LEU A 58 23.70 12.26 -7.81
CA LEU A 58 22.47 12.05 -8.58
C LEU A 58 21.41 11.23 -7.83
N ASN A 59 21.67 10.89 -6.56
CA ASN A 59 20.68 10.31 -5.65
C ASN A 59 20.05 11.38 -4.75
N ILE A 60 20.14 12.67 -5.09
CA ILE A 60 19.41 13.73 -4.37
C ILE A 60 17.93 13.58 -4.74
N PRO A 61 17.04 13.22 -3.78
CA PRO A 61 15.63 12.94 -4.07
C PRO A 61 14.96 14.13 -4.75
N ILE A 62 14.06 13.86 -5.70
CA ILE A 62 13.23 14.80 -6.47
C ILE A 62 14.05 15.68 -7.42
N LEU A 63 15.06 16.38 -6.89
CA LEU A 63 15.92 17.30 -7.62
C LEU A 63 16.71 16.61 -8.73
N SER A 64 17.28 15.42 -8.49
CA SER A 64 18.05 14.73 -9.52
C SER A 64 17.17 14.37 -10.72
N TRP A 65 15.94 13.93 -10.49
CA TRP A 65 14.99 13.63 -11.57
C TRP A 65 14.60 14.90 -12.34
N LEU A 66 14.33 16.01 -11.64
CA LEU A 66 13.99 17.29 -12.27
C LEU A 66 15.13 17.86 -13.12
N ILE A 67 16.36 17.84 -12.61
CA ILE A 67 17.56 18.33 -13.31
C ILE A 67 17.84 17.49 -14.56
N LEU A 68 17.68 16.16 -14.45
CA LEU A 68 17.83 15.23 -15.56
C LEU A 68 16.61 15.20 -16.49
N ARG A 69 15.56 15.98 -16.20
CA ARG A 69 14.28 16.00 -16.93
C ARG A 69 13.68 14.60 -17.10
N GLY A 70 13.84 13.76 -16.09
CA GLY A 70 13.36 12.38 -16.11
C GLY A 70 14.07 11.46 -17.10
N HIS A 71 15.32 11.73 -17.51
CA HIS A 71 16.08 10.86 -18.41
C HIS A 71 17.41 10.43 -17.81
N CYS A 72 17.86 9.21 -18.12
CA CYS A 72 19.18 8.75 -17.69
C CYS A 72 20.29 9.64 -18.30
N ARG A 73 21.24 10.08 -17.48
CA ARG A 73 22.37 10.90 -17.92
C ARG A 73 23.16 10.26 -19.08
N ALA A 74 23.42 8.96 -19.00
CA ALA A 74 24.29 8.26 -19.97
C ALA A 74 23.55 7.82 -21.24
N CYS A 75 22.40 7.16 -21.11
CA CYS A 75 21.70 6.53 -22.24
C CYS A 75 20.38 7.21 -22.63
N GLN A 76 20.01 8.31 -21.98
CA GLN A 76 18.77 9.08 -22.24
C GLN A 76 17.49 8.24 -22.20
N THR A 77 17.51 7.11 -21.49
CA THR A 77 16.30 6.30 -21.29
C THR A 77 15.40 7.00 -20.26
N PRO A 78 14.08 7.08 -20.48
CA PRO A 78 13.18 7.74 -19.54
C PRO A 78 13.20 7.01 -18.18
N ILE A 79 13.18 7.79 -17.12
CA ILE A 79 13.09 7.36 -15.72
C ILE A 79 11.65 7.59 -15.27
N SER A 80 11.01 6.54 -14.76
CA SER A 80 9.61 6.58 -14.34
C SER A 80 9.32 7.72 -13.35
N PRO A 81 8.21 8.47 -13.50
CA PRO A 81 7.80 9.49 -12.54
C PRO A 81 7.38 8.91 -11.18
N ARG A 82 7.28 7.58 -11.06
CA ARG A 82 7.06 6.90 -9.79
C ARG A 82 8.15 7.18 -8.76
N TYR A 83 9.41 7.27 -9.19
CA TYR A 83 10.53 7.53 -8.29
C TYR A 83 10.36 8.84 -7.50
N PRO A 84 10.19 10.01 -8.15
CA PRO A 84 9.95 11.25 -7.43
C PRO A 84 8.58 11.26 -6.72
N LEU A 85 7.58 10.51 -7.20
CA LEU A 85 6.30 10.38 -6.49
C LEU A 85 6.47 9.74 -5.11
N VAL A 86 7.15 8.60 -5.02
CA VAL A 86 7.43 7.91 -3.74
C VAL A 86 8.22 8.82 -2.79
N GLU A 87 9.20 9.55 -3.32
CA GLU A 87 10.02 10.51 -2.56
C GLU A 87 9.17 11.67 -2.01
N ILE A 88 8.27 12.24 -2.83
CA ILE A 88 7.36 13.31 -2.41
C ILE A 88 6.35 12.80 -1.38
N LEU A 89 5.75 11.63 -1.60
CA LEU A 89 4.77 11.04 -0.67
C LEU A 89 5.41 10.77 0.69
N THR A 90 6.62 10.21 0.72
CA THR A 90 7.35 9.93 1.96
C THR A 90 7.79 11.24 2.64
N GLY A 91 8.27 12.22 1.88
CA GLY A 91 8.57 13.56 2.39
C GLY A 91 7.34 14.24 3.02
N ALA A 92 6.20 14.19 2.33
CA ALA A 92 4.94 14.76 2.80
C ALA A 92 4.43 14.05 4.07
N LEU A 93 4.55 12.72 4.15
CA LEU A 93 4.25 11.94 5.35
C LEU A 93 5.07 12.42 6.55
N TYR A 94 6.40 12.58 6.39
CA TYR A 94 7.28 13.02 7.47
C TYR A 94 6.99 14.46 7.91
N ALA A 95 6.78 15.36 6.94
CA ALA A 95 6.41 16.75 7.22
C ALA A 95 5.06 16.84 7.96
N GLY A 96 4.05 16.07 7.51
CA GLY A 96 2.75 15.98 8.16
C GLY A 96 2.84 15.39 9.57
N ALA A 97 3.64 14.33 9.76
CA ALA A 97 3.87 13.74 11.07
C ALA A 97 4.52 14.74 12.03
N PHE A 98 5.52 15.50 11.57
CA PHE A 98 6.11 16.58 12.36
C PHE A 98 5.09 17.68 12.70
N ALA A 99 4.27 18.09 11.73
CA ALA A 99 3.26 19.13 11.94
C ALA A 99 2.23 18.74 13.02
N GLN A 100 1.87 17.45 13.08
CA GLN A 100 0.85 16.95 14.02
C GLN A 100 1.41 16.54 15.38
N PHE A 101 2.58 15.90 15.42
CA PHE A 101 3.13 15.26 16.61
C PHE A 101 4.41 15.91 17.15
N GLY A 102 5.02 16.82 16.39
CA GLY A 102 6.35 17.38 16.69
C GLY A 102 7.43 16.29 16.79
N PHE A 103 8.60 16.63 17.34
CA PHE A 103 9.61 15.62 17.66
C PHE A 103 9.17 14.82 18.88
N SER A 104 8.52 13.69 18.64
CA SER A 104 8.00 12.78 19.66
C SER A 104 8.09 11.33 19.24
N LEU A 105 7.90 10.42 20.19
CA LEU A 105 7.86 8.99 19.89
C LEU A 105 6.62 8.61 19.06
N ALA A 106 5.55 9.41 19.14
CA ALA A 106 4.39 9.29 18.25
C ALA A 106 4.74 9.61 16.80
N MET A 107 5.53 10.67 16.55
CA MET A 107 6.05 10.96 15.20
C MET A 107 6.85 9.76 14.68
N LEU A 108 7.75 9.21 15.50
CA LEU A 108 8.55 8.04 15.11
C LEU A 108 7.65 6.85 14.71
N ALA A 109 6.61 6.55 15.50
CA ALA A 109 5.68 5.48 15.18
C ALA A 109 4.95 5.70 13.84
N VAL A 110 4.50 6.94 13.59
CA VAL A 110 3.79 7.29 12.36
C VAL A 110 4.70 7.22 11.14
N VAL A 111 5.93 7.73 11.21
CA VAL A 111 6.84 7.70 10.05
C VAL A 111 7.33 6.30 9.75
N LEU A 112 7.54 5.45 10.77
CA LEU A 112 7.87 4.04 10.57
C LEU A 112 6.71 3.29 9.91
N MET A 113 5.51 3.36 10.50
CA MET A 113 4.31 2.72 9.93
C MET A 113 4.04 3.23 8.51
N GLY A 114 4.02 4.55 8.31
CA GLY A 114 3.71 5.13 7.01
C GLY A 114 4.76 4.82 5.94
N SER A 115 6.05 4.73 6.29
CA SER A 115 7.09 4.28 5.35
C SER A 115 6.89 2.83 4.92
N ALA A 116 6.56 1.94 5.87
CA ALA A 116 6.23 0.55 5.57
C ALA A 116 4.98 0.45 4.69
N LEU A 117 3.93 1.22 4.99
CA LEU A 117 2.71 1.27 4.19
C LEU A 117 2.96 1.78 2.77
N ILE A 118 3.79 2.81 2.59
CA ILE A 118 4.17 3.29 1.25
C ILE A 118 4.87 2.17 0.49
N ALA A 119 5.88 1.51 1.07
CA ALA A 119 6.59 0.41 0.42
C ALA A 119 5.63 -0.74 0.05
N ILE A 120 4.82 -1.21 0.99
CA ILE A 120 3.85 -2.29 0.77
C ILE A 120 2.84 -1.89 -0.29
N THR A 121 2.30 -0.68 -0.27
CA THR A 121 1.32 -0.20 -1.28
C THR A 121 1.88 -0.32 -2.69
N PHE A 122 3.13 0.10 -2.89
CA PHE A 122 3.76 0.09 -4.20
C PHE A 122 4.18 -1.30 -4.65
N ILE A 123 4.58 -2.18 -3.72
CA ILE A 123 4.86 -3.60 -3.99
C ILE A 123 3.56 -4.34 -4.34
N ASP A 124 2.50 -4.13 -3.57
CA ASP A 124 1.19 -4.78 -3.76
C ASP A 124 0.55 -4.38 -5.09
N LEU A 125 0.71 -3.12 -5.52
CA LEU A 125 0.29 -2.64 -6.84
C LEU A 125 1.05 -3.27 -8.01
N ASP A 126 2.29 -3.73 -7.80
CA ASP A 126 3.12 -4.33 -8.86
C ASP A 126 2.98 -5.85 -8.90
N CYS A 127 3.06 -6.47 -7.72
CA CYS A 127 3.29 -7.90 -7.56
C CYS A 127 2.11 -8.62 -6.90
N TRP A 128 1.07 -7.91 -6.44
CA TRP A 128 -0.08 -8.52 -5.75
C TRP A 128 0.28 -9.31 -4.49
N GLU A 129 1.43 -8.98 -3.90
CA GLU A 129 2.01 -9.65 -2.75
C GLU A 129 2.32 -8.64 -1.65
N ILE A 130 2.13 -9.06 -0.40
CA ILE A 130 2.50 -8.26 0.78
C ILE A 130 3.68 -8.96 1.45
N PRO A 131 4.89 -8.34 1.44
CA PRO A 131 6.11 -9.00 1.89
C PRO A 131 6.13 -9.22 3.40
N ASP A 132 6.51 -10.43 3.81
CA ASP A 132 6.60 -10.84 5.21
C ASP A 132 7.76 -10.16 5.93
N GLU A 133 8.82 -9.81 5.19
CA GLU A 133 10.00 -9.08 5.66
C GLU A 133 9.66 -7.68 6.15
N ILE A 134 8.55 -7.09 5.68
CA ILE A 134 8.03 -5.82 6.18
C ILE A 134 6.92 -6.08 7.19
N SER A 135 5.90 -6.86 6.83
CA SER A 135 4.69 -6.95 7.64
C SER A 135 4.93 -7.54 9.04
N LEU A 136 5.68 -8.65 9.15
CA LEU A 136 5.87 -9.34 10.43
C LEU A 136 6.74 -8.56 11.42
N PRO A 137 7.93 -8.03 11.04
CA PRO A 137 8.73 -7.22 11.96
C PRO A 137 7.99 -5.96 12.41
N PHE A 138 7.21 -5.33 11.52
CA PHE A 138 6.47 -4.12 11.87
C PHE A 138 5.29 -4.37 12.81
N ILE A 139 4.70 -5.58 12.86
CA ILE A 139 3.78 -5.95 13.94
C ILE A 139 4.47 -5.83 15.30
N VAL A 140 5.69 -6.37 15.41
CA VAL A 140 6.47 -6.34 16.65
C VAL A 140 6.87 -4.90 17.01
N VAL A 141 7.36 -4.14 16.02
CA VAL A 141 7.71 -2.72 16.21
C VAL A 141 6.49 -1.92 16.68
N GLY A 142 5.34 -2.10 16.05
CA GLY A 142 4.10 -1.42 16.44
C GLY A 142 3.67 -1.75 17.87
N ALA A 143 3.66 -3.04 18.22
CA ALA A 143 3.27 -3.50 19.55
C ALA A 143 4.20 -2.97 20.66
N ILE A 144 5.50 -2.89 20.39
CA ILE A 144 6.49 -2.33 21.34
C ILE A 144 6.33 -0.82 21.43
N LEU A 145 6.27 -0.13 20.30
CA LEU A 145 6.37 1.32 20.26
C LEU A 145 5.10 2.02 20.77
N ARG A 146 3.92 1.44 20.51
CA ARG A 146 2.61 1.99 20.84
C ARG A 146 2.43 2.40 22.32
N PRO A 147 2.69 1.53 23.33
CA PRO A 147 2.52 1.92 24.73
C PRO A 147 3.38 3.12 25.13
N PHE A 148 4.60 3.23 24.60
CA PHE A 148 5.48 4.36 24.89
C PHE A 148 5.11 5.61 24.10
N ALA A 149 4.67 5.45 22.84
CA ALA A 149 4.33 6.56 21.97
C ALA A 149 3.04 7.26 22.38
N LEU A 150 2.04 6.49 22.83
CA LEU A 150 0.69 6.98 23.10
C LEU A 150 0.26 6.86 24.57
N HIS A 151 1.12 6.36 25.47
CA HIS A 151 0.82 6.15 26.89
C HIS A 151 -0.42 5.27 27.13
N VAL A 152 -0.58 4.25 26.29
CA VAL A 152 -1.66 3.25 26.36
C VAL A 152 -1.16 1.93 26.95
N PRO A 153 -2.04 1.02 27.41
CA PRO A 153 -1.62 -0.29 27.90
C PRO A 153 -0.81 -1.08 26.86
N TRP A 154 0.17 -1.85 27.33
CA TRP A 154 1.07 -2.63 26.47
C TRP A 154 0.35 -3.63 25.55
N TYR A 155 -0.80 -4.15 25.99
CA TYR A 155 -1.59 -5.10 25.21
C TYR A 155 -2.44 -4.43 24.13
N ASP A 156 -2.58 -3.10 24.12
CA ASP A 156 -3.51 -2.40 23.22
C ASP A 156 -3.15 -2.61 21.74
N GLY A 157 -1.85 -2.59 21.41
CA GLY A 157 -1.37 -2.93 20.06
C GLY A 157 -1.65 -4.40 19.69
N LEU A 158 -1.44 -5.33 20.62
CA LEU A 158 -1.71 -6.75 20.39
C LEU A 158 -3.19 -7.01 20.14
N VAL A 159 -4.07 -6.38 20.92
CA VAL A 159 -5.52 -6.48 20.73
C VAL A 159 -5.92 -5.89 19.39
N GLY A 160 -5.34 -4.75 18.98
CA GLY A 160 -5.57 -4.19 17.65
C GLY A 160 -5.17 -5.14 16.52
N ALA A 161 -3.96 -5.68 16.58
CA ALA A 161 -3.45 -6.63 15.60
C ALA A 161 -4.33 -7.89 15.49
N LEU A 162 -4.66 -8.50 16.64
CA LEU A 162 -5.49 -9.71 16.70
C LEU A 162 -6.91 -9.44 16.22
N LEU A 163 -7.51 -8.31 16.60
CA LEU A 163 -8.85 -7.93 16.17
C LEU A 163 -8.93 -7.77 14.64
N GLY A 164 -7.96 -7.06 14.06
CA GLY A 164 -7.89 -6.87 12.61
C GLY A 164 -7.68 -8.17 11.86
N ALA A 165 -6.69 -8.96 12.30
CA ALA A 165 -6.37 -10.24 11.69
C ALA A 165 -7.56 -11.20 11.77
N ALA A 166 -8.17 -11.35 12.96
CA ALA A 166 -9.32 -12.22 13.16
C ALA A 166 -10.52 -11.79 12.31
N PHE A 167 -10.76 -10.48 12.17
CA PHE A 167 -11.86 -9.98 11.37
C PHE A 167 -11.68 -10.29 9.87
N LEU A 168 -10.54 -9.93 9.27
CA LEU A 168 -10.32 -10.22 7.84
C LEU A 168 -10.18 -11.71 7.56
N TRP A 169 -9.57 -12.47 8.48
CA TRP A 169 -9.52 -13.93 8.37
C TRP A 169 -10.92 -14.55 8.41
N LEU A 170 -11.81 -14.07 9.29
CA LEU A 170 -13.20 -14.51 9.34
C LEU A 170 -13.94 -14.19 8.04
N VAL A 171 -13.76 -12.99 7.48
CA VAL A 171 -14.34 -12.60 6.19
C VAL A 171 -13.85 -13.52 5.07
N ARG A 172 -12.53 -13.77 5.00
CA ARG A 172 -11.92 -14.71 4.06
C ARG A 172 -12.53 -16.11 4.20
N TRP A 173 -12.60 -16.64 5.41
CA TRP A 173 -13.15 -17.96 5.69
C TRP A 173 -14.62 -18.07 5.31
N LEU A 174 -15.44 -17.08 5.68
CA LEU A 174 -16.86 -17.04 5.34
C LEU A 174 -17.07 -16.99 3.82
N PHE A 175 -16.27 -16.20 3.12
CA PHE A 175 -16.34 -16.13 1.66
C PHE A 175 -15.97 -17.47 1.01
N TRP A 176 -14.91 -18.13 1.51
CA TRP A 176 -14.52 -19.46 1.05
C TRP A 176 -15.62 -20.50 1.28
N VAL A 177 -16.25 -20.54 2.46
CA VAL A 177 -17.35 -21.47 2.75
C VAL A 177 -18.56 -21.23 1.83
N LEU A 178 -18.91 -19.97 1.55
CA LEU A 178 -20.08 -19.61 0.75
C LEU A 178 -19.87 -19.73 -0.76
N ARG A 179 -18.69 -19.35 -1.27
CA ARG A 179 -18.41 -19.24 -2.70
C ARG A 179 -17.47 -20.32 -3.22
N ARG A 180 -16.78 -21.05 -2.33
CA ARG A 180 -15.71 -22.00 -2.66
C ARG A 180 -14.59 -21.40 -3.53
N VAL A 181 -14.39 -20.09 -3.42
CA VAL A 181 -13.33 -19.33 -4.08
C VAL A 181 -12.62 -18.53 -3.01
N GLU A 182 -11.30 -18.37 -3.15
CA GLU A 182 -10.54 -17.49 -2.27
C GLU A 182 -10.89 -16.03 -2.57
N GLY A 183 -11.54 -15.36 -1.62
CA GLY A 183 -11.98 -13.97 -1.81
C GLY A 183 -10.93 -12.92 -1.47
N MET A 184 -9.98 -13.24 -0.60
CA MET A 184 -9.00 -12.29 -0.06
C MET A 184 -7.69 -13.00 0.29
N GLY A 185 -6.56 -12.39 -0.06
CA GLY A 185 -5.23 -12.92 0.20
C GLY A 185 -4.88 -12.95 1.69
N LEU A 186 -3.99 -13.86 2.09
CA LEU A 186 -3.47 -13.87 3.48
C LEU A 186 -2.60 -12.63 3.74
N GLY A 187 -2.03 -12.02 2.70
CA GLY A 187 -1.29 -10.76 2.79
C GLY A 187 -2.09 -9.65 3.46
N ASP A 188 -3.36 -9.46 3.08
CA ASP A 188 -4.24 -8.43 3.65
C ASP A 188 -4.47 -8.64 5.15
N VAL A 189 -4.57 -9.90 5.59
CA VAL A 189 -4.71 -10.27 7.00
C VAL A 189 -3.45 -9.90 7.79
N LYS A 190 -2.26 -10.12 7.22
CA LYS A 190 -0.98 -9.72 7.84
C LYS A 190 -0.83 -8.20 7.87
N LEU A 191 -1.24 -7.51 6.80
CA LEU A 191 -1.19 -6.06 6.70
C LEU A 191 -2.09 -5.38 7.73
N ILE A 192 -3.34 -5.83 7.89
CA ILE A 192 -4.22 -5.26 8.92
C ILE A 192 -3.73 -5.58 10.33
N ALA A 193 -3.08 -6.73 10.55
CA ALA A 193 -2.45 -7.05 11.82
C ALA A 193 -1.32 -6.05 12.14
N MET A 194 -0.47 -5.76 11.15
CA MET A 194 0.60 -4.77 11.25
C MET A 194 0.03 -3.38 11.55
N ILE A 195 -0.96 -2.93 10.79
CA ILE A 195 -1.63 -1.65 11.03
C ILE A 195 -2.21 -1.62 12.45
N GLY A 196 -2.94 -2.66 12.85
CA GLY A 196 -3.59 -2.75 14.15
C GLY A 196 -2.62 -2.71 15.32
N ALA A 197 -1.39 -3.21 15.16
CA ALA A 197 -0.34 -3.07 16.15
C ALA A 197 0.03 -1.61 16.44
N PHE A 198 0.01 -0.75 15.40
CA PHE A 198 0.30 0.67 15.52
C PHE A 198 -0.90 1.51 15.94
N VAL A 199 -2.10 1.24 15.40
CA VAL A 199 -3.30 2.09 15.61
C VAL A 199 -4.22 1.60 16.72
N GLY A 200 -4.06 0.35 17.18
CA GLY A 200 -4.87 -0.28 18.23
C GLY A 200 -6.28 -0.67 17.75
N PRO A 201 -7.13 -1.20 18.64
CA PRO A 201 -8.41 -1.81 18.26
C PRO A 201 -9.38 -0.84 17.59
N SER A 202 -9.57 0.35 18.18
CA SER A 202 -10.45 1.37 17.59
C SER A 202 -9.96 1.86 16.23
N GLY A 203 -8.64 2.06 16.08
CA GLY A 203 -8.05 2.48 14.81
C GLY A 203 -8.12 1.40 13.75
N THR A 204 -8.04 0.13 14.15
CA THR A 204 -8.14 -1.02 13.25
C THR A 204 -9.51 -1.10 12.61
N LEU A 205 -10.58 -0.97 13.42
CA LEU A 205 -11.95 -0.98 12.93
C LEU A 205 -12.21 0.20 11.97
N GLN A 206 -11.72 1.39 12.32
CA GLN A 206 -11.82 2.57 11.44
C GLN A 206 -11.07 2.38 10.13
N THR A 207 -9.88 1.77 10.18
CA THR A 207 -9.10 1.45 8.98
C THR A 207 -9.88 0.55 8.04
N ILE A 208 -10.44 -0.55 8.56
CA ILE A 208 -11.23 -1.49 7.76
C ILE A 208 -12.45 -0.79 7.15
N LEU A 209 -13.14 0.05 7.92
CA LEU A 209 -14.31 0.77 7.45
C LEU A 209 -13.96 1.74 6.32
N VAL A 210 -12.94 2.58 6.51
CA VAL A 210 -12.51 3.55 5.50
C VAL A 210 -12.02 2.83 4.26
N ALA A 211 -11.21 1.77 4.41
CA ALA A 211 -10.72 0.97 3.29
C ALA A 211 -11.87 0.38 2.46
N SER A 212 -12.87 -0.20 3.14
CA SER A 212 -14.04 -0.80 2.49
C SER A 212 -14.88 0.24 1.75
N VAL A 213 -15.09 1.42 2.36
CA VAL A 213 -15.84 2.52 1.74
C VAL A 213 -15.11 3.06 0.52
N THR A 214 -13.81 3.35 0.64
CA THR A 214 -13.03 3.87 -0.49
C THR A 214 -12.92 2.85 -1.62
N GLY A 215 -12.69 1.57 -1.32
CA GLY A 215 -12.69 0.50 -2.31
C GLY A 215 -14.04 0.35 -3.02
N THR A 216 -15.15 0.42 -2.27
CA THR A 216 -16.49 0.37 -2.85
C THR A 216 -16.77 1.57 -3.76
N ILE A 217 -16.38 2.79 -3.35
CA ILE A 217 -16.55 4.00 -4.16
C ILE A 217 -15.78 3.86 -5.47
N LEU A 218 -14.50 3.46 -5.45
CA LEU A 218 -13.73 3.28 -6.67
C LEU A 218 -14.31 2.17 -7.56
N GLY A 219 -14.74 1.04 -6.98
CA GLY A 219 -15.40 -0.04 -7.71
C GLY A 219 -16.69 0.41 -8.40
N VAL A 220 -17.55 1.16 -7.70
CA VAL A 220 -18.79 1.71 -8.27
C VAL A 220 -18.50 2.73 -9.37
N VAL A 221 -17.53 3.63 -9.17
CA VAL A 221 -17.12 4.62 -10.18
C VAL A 221 -16.61 3.92 -11.44
N PHE A 222 -15.83 2.85 -11.31
CA PHE A 222 -15.34 2.07 -12.44
C PHE A 222 -16.49 1.39 -13.21
N ILE A 223 -17.44 0.77 -12.51
CA ILE A 223 -18.62 0.14 -13.11
C ILE A 223 -19.52 1.17 -13.80
N ALA A 224 -19.74 2.33 -13.17
CA ALA A 224 -20.55 3.42 -13.73
C ALA A 224 -19.89 4.07 -14.96
N GLY A 225 -18.57 4.31 -14.90
CA GLY A 225 -17.79 4.83 -16.02
C GLY A 225 -17.86 3.94 -17.26
N ARG A 226 -17.87 2.61 -17.07
CA ARG A 226 -18.11 1.65 -18.15
C ARG A 226 -19.52 1.76 -18.71
N ARG A 227 -20.54 1.83 -17.85
CA ARG A 227 -21.94 1.95 -18.29
C ARG A 227 -22.21 3.21 -19.11
N TRP A 228 -21.44 4.27 -18.90
CA TRP A 228 -21.55 5.53 -19.64
C TRP A 228 -20.61 5.67 -20.83
N GLY A 229 -19.86 4.61 -21.18
CA GLY A 229 -18.99 4.62 -22.36
C GLY A 229 -17.82 5.61 -22.26
N LEU A 230 -17.53 6.13 -21.06
CA LEU A 230 -16.40 7.04 -20.81
C LEU A 230 -15.05 6.31 -20.88
N TRP A 231 -15.09 4.98 -20.73
CA TRP A 231 -13.93 4.09 -20.71
C TRP A 231 -14.16 3.00 -21.76
N SER A 232 -13.99 3.35 -23.04
CA SER A 232 -13.93 2.37 -24.12
C SER A 232 -12.53 1.78 -24.15
N THR A 233 -12.38 0.49 -23.88
CA THR A 233 -11.11 -0.23 -24.03
C THR A 233 -11.19 -1.15 -25.24
N GLU A 234 -10.11 -1.24 -26.01
CA GLU A 234 -9.93 -2.07 -27.21
C GLU A 234 -10.41 -3.54 -27.12
N GLU A 235 -10.65 -4.08 -25.91
CA GLU A 235 -11.11 -5.45 -25.65
C GLU A 235 -12.59 -5.72 -25.97
N ASP A 236 -13.40 -4.70 -26.30
CA ASP A 236 -14.78 -4.90 -26.78
C ASP A 236 -14.84 -5.14 -28.32
N ALA A 237 -13.70 -5.28 -29.01
CA ALA A 237 -13.67 -5.65 -30.42
C ALA A 237 -14.08 -7.13 -30.60
N PRO A 238 -15.04 -7.45 -31.47
CA PRO A 238 -15.39 -8.85 -31.75
C PRO A 238 -14.15 -9.56 -32.30
N ALA A 239 -13.83 -10.73 -31.74
CA ALA A 239 -12.81 -11.63 -32.26
C ALA A 239 -13.21 -12.13 -33.66
N ASN A 240 -12.98 -11.30 -34.68
CA ASN A 240 -13.04 -11.68 -36.08
C ASN A 240 -11.61 -11.74 -36.60
N GLY A 241 -11.08 -12.95 -36.67
CA GLY A 241 -9.76 -13.27 -37.20
C GLY A 241 -9.73 -14.71 -37.68
N ASP A 242 -10.48 -14.97 -38.75
CA ASP A 242 -10.14 -15.87 -39.86
C ASP A 242 -9.24 -17.09 -39.51
N VAL A 243 -9.85 -18.22 -39.13
CA VAL A 243 -9.16 -19.51 -39.15
C VAL A 243 -9.19 -20.01 -40.59
N THR A 244 -8.12 -19.71 -41.31
CA THR A 244 -7.82 -20.36 -42.58
C THR A 244 -7.49 -21.83 -42.34
N THR A 245 -8.15 -22.66 -43.12
CA THR A 245 -7.92 -24.09 -43.31
C THR A 245 -6.45 -24.40 -43.59
N GLY A 246 -5.87 -25.30 -42.80
CA GLY A 246 -4.57 -25.90 -43.06
C GLY A 246 -4.48 -27.25 -42.35
N GLU A 247 -4.76 -28.32 -43.10
CA GLU A 247 -4.49 -29.70 -42.71
C GLU A 247 -3.00 -29.88 -42.42
N GLU A 248 -2.64 -30.40 -41.25
CA GLU A 248 -1.41 -31.16 -41.10
C GLU A 248 -1.53 -32.24 -40.01
N SER A 249 -0.88 -33.35 -40.32
CA SER A 249 -1.20 -34.74 -39.98
C SER A 249 -1.21 -35.14 -38.50
N LEU A 250 -2.21 -35.96 -38.18
CA LEU A 250 -2.27 -36.93 -37.09
C LEU A 250 -1.19 -38.02 -37.26
N ALA A 251 -0.03 -37.88 -36.62
CA ALA A 251 0.86 -38.99 -36.28
C ALA A 251 2.01 -38.49 -35.39
N ASP A 252 1.75 -38.27 -34.10
CA ASP A 252 2.81 -38.28 -33.06
C ASP A 252 2.24 -38.35 -31.61
N GLN A 253 0.93 -38.56 -31.44
CA GLN A 253 0.29 -38.75 -30.14
C GLN A 253 0.38 -40.21 -29.68
N ALA A 254 1.58 -40.74 -29.48
CA ALA A 254 1.78 -42.06 -28.90
C ALA A 254 3.13 -42.24 -28.20
N SER A 255 3.63 -41.25 -27.44
CA SER A 255 4.70 -41.49 -26.47
C SER A 255 4.85 -40.39 -25.40
N SER A 256 3.82 -40.15 -24.59
CA SER A 256 3.98 -39.42 -23.31
C SER A 256 2.80 -39.61 -22.35
N ALA A 257 2.16 -40.78 -22.38
CA ALA A 257 1.21 -41.20 -21.35
C ALA A 257 1.98 -41.77 -20.14
N GLU A 258 2.84 -40.97 -19.50
CA GLU A 258 3.43 -41.31 -18.20
C GLU A 258 4.10 -40.07 -17.58
N ASN A 259 3.27 -39.18 -17.02
CA ASN A 259 3.59 -38.40 -15.82
C ASN A 259 2.36 -37.56 -15.44
N THR A 260 1.48 -38.13 -14.63
CA THR A 260 0.52 -37.36 -13.85
C THR A 260 1.21 -37.00 -12.53
N SER A 261 2.11 -36.02 -12.57
CA SER A 261 2.55 -35.31 -11.38
C SER A 261 1.47 -34.31 -10.99
N LEU A 262 1.09 -34.37 -9.72
CA LEU A 262 0.15 -33.48 -9.06
C LEU A 262 0.61 -32.02 -9.17
N ASP A 263 -0.33 -31.18 -9.57
CA ASP A 263 -0.41 -29.73 -9.36
C ASP A 263 0.88 -28.95 -9.63
N GLU A 264 1.15 -28.71 -10.91
CA GLU A 264 1.93 -27.53 -11.32
C GLU A 264 1.19 -26.31 -10.77
N ASP A 265 1.91 -25.51 -9.98
CA ASP A 265 1.50 -24.22 -9.47
C ASP A 265 0.81 -23.44 -10.59
N GLU A 266 -0.54 -23.44 -10.60
CA GLU A 266 -1.31 -22.54 -11.46
C GLU A 266 -0.94 -21.13 -11.01
N ASP A 267 -0.01 -20.53 -11.75
CA ASP A 267 0.47 -19.17 -11.55
C ASP A 267 -0.76 -18.27 -11.65
N TRP A 268 -1.34 -17.93 -10.50
CA TRP A 268 -2.58 -17.19 -10.40
C TRP A 268 -2.32 -15.79 -10.96
N THR A 269 -2.75 -15.56 -12.19
CA THR A 269 -2.64 -14.24 -12.79
C THR A 269 -3.90 -13.42 -12.45
N PRO A 270 -3.78 -12.28 -11.76
CA PRO A 270 -4.92 -11.43 -11.48
C PRO A 270 -5.55 -10.95 -12.79
N HIS A 271 -6.88 -10.84 -12.82
CA HIS A 271 -7.55 -10.22 -13.95
C HIS A 271 -6.97 -8.80 -14.15
N PRO A 272 -6.74 -8.32 -15.39
CA PRO A 272 -6.13 -7.01 -15.69
C PRO A 272 -6.77 -5.77 -15.04
N ARG A 273 -7.89 -5.93 -14.33
CA ARG A 273 -8.70 -4.88 -13.72
C ARG A 273 -8.97 -5.14 -12.24
N ALA A 274 -8.39 -6.18 -11.67
CA ALA A 274 -8.41 -6.34 -10.23
C ALA A 274 -7.61 -5.16 -9.64
N ILE A 275 -8.04 -4.66 -8.48
CA ILE A 275 -7.27 -3.67 -7.70
C ILE A 275 -6.90 -4.34 -6.38
N PRO A 276 -5.63 -4.36 -5.99
CA PRO A 276 -5.24 -4.98 -4.72
C PRO A 276 -5.83 -4.18 -3.55
N PHE A 277 -6.15 -4.88 -2.46
CA PHE A 277 -6.86 -4.26 -1.33
C PHE A 277 -5.93 -3.49 -0.39
N GLY A 278 -4.62 -3.82 -0.37
CA GLY A 278 -3.62 -3.20 0.50
C GLY A 278 -3.53 -1.68 0.42
N PRO A 279 -3.56 -1.02 -0.76
CA PRO A 279 -3.60 0.44 -0.87
C PRO A 279 -4.76 1.09 -0.09
N PHE A 280 -5.93 0.45 -0.04
CA PHE A 280 -7.08 0.97 0.70
C PHE A 280 -6.89 0.82 2.21
N LEU A 281 -6.29 -0.28 2.66
CA LEU A 281 -5.91 -0.46 4.06
C LEU A 281 -4.87 0.58 4.49
N ALA A 282 -3.86 0.83 3.67
CA ALA A 282 -2.86 1.87 3.90
C ALA A 282 -3.51 3.26 4.00
N LEU A 283 -4.40 3.59 3.08
CA LEU A 283 -5.15 4.84 3.11
C LEU A 283 -6.01 4.95 4.38
N GLY A 284 -6.71 3.89 4.76
CA GLY A 284 -7.52 3.83 5.97
C GLY A 284 -6.69 4.12 7.22
N ALA A 285 -5.51 3.50 7.34
CA ALA A 285 -4.60 3.70 8.46
C ALA A 285 -4.08 5.15 8.55
N LEU A 286 -3.62 5.71 7.43
CA LEU A 286 -3.14 7.10 7.37
C LEU A 286 -4.28 8.10 7.64
N SER A 287 -5.49 7.81 7.16
CA SER A 287 -6.67 8.63 7.43
C SER A 287 -7.01 8.65 8.93
N HIS A 288 -6.89 7.52 9.62
CA HIS A 288 -7.08 7.45 11.06
C HIS A 288 -6.05 8.32 11.80
N VAL A 289 -4.78 8.30 11.38
CA VAL A 289 -3.72 9.09 12.02
C VAL A 289 -3.92 10.60 11.81
N PHE A 290 -4.10 11.04 10.56
CA PHE A 290 -4.12 12.46 10.22
C PHE A 290 -5.49 13.12 10.32
N VAL A 291 -6.55 12.36 10.05
CA VAL A 291 -7.93 12.85 9.96
C VAL A 291 -8.82 12.25 11.04
N GLY A 292 -8.32 11.31 11.86
CA GLY A 292 -9.10 10.57 12.85
C GLY A 292 -9.84 11.45 13.85
N ARG A 293 -9.31 12.62 14.21
CA ARG A 293 -10.04 13.59 15.07
C ARG A 293 -11.34 14.06 14.43
N LEU A 294 -11.32 14.34 13.13
CA LEU A 294 -12.50 14.75 12.37
C LEU A 294 -13.45 13.56 12.18
N ILE A 295 -12.92 12.38 11.87
CA ILE A 295 -13.72 11.15 11.72
C ILE A 295 -14.44 10.82 13.02
N ASN A 296 -13.74 10.82 14.15
CA ASN A 296 -14.31 10.55 15.47
C ASN A 296 -15.38 11.58 15.83
N HIS A 297 -15.15 12.86 15.52
CA HIS A 297 -16.14 13.90 15.74
C HIS A 297 -17.41 13.66 14.90
N ALA A 298 -17.26 13.34 13.63
CA ALA A 298 -18.38 13.00 12.75
C ALA A 298 -19.16 11.77 13.26
N LEU A 299 -18.45 10.69 13.63
CA LEU A 299 -19.05 9.48 14.18
C LEU A 299 -19.82 9.77 15.47
N SER A 300 -19.24 10.52 16.41
CA SER A 300 -19.90 10.88 17.66
C SER A 300 -21.17 11.71 17.44
N THR A 301 -21.16 12.60 16.44
CA THR A 301 -22.33 13.40 16.08
C THR A 301 -23.45 12.53 15.52
N VAL A 302 -23.10 11.54 14.69
CA VAL A 302 -24.05 10.56 14.17
C VAL A 302 -24.63 9.70 15.29
N THR A 303 -23.80 9.18 16.20
CA THR A 303 -24.28 8.39 17.34
C THR A 303 -25.27 9.18 18.20
N VAL A 304 -24.94 10.44 18.53
CA VAL A 304 -25.84 11.32 19.29
C VAL A 304 -27.14 11.60 18.52
N ALA A 305 -27.09 11.73 17.20
CA ALA A 305 -28.29 11.91 16.38
C ALA A 305 -29.17 10.66 16.36
N ILE A 306 -28.56 9.48 16.26
CA ILE A 306 -29.27 8.19 16.33
C ILE A 306 -29.91 8.01 17.70
N ASP A 307 -29.19 8.28 18.79
CA ASP A 307 -29.73 8.17 20.16
C ASP A 307 -30.92 9.12 20.36
N ARG A 308 -30.83 10.36 19.88
CA ARG A 308 -31.95 11.31 19.92
C ARG A 308 -33.15 10.80 19.12
N TRP A 309 -32.93 10.28 17.91
CA TRP A 309 -34.00 9.73 17.08
C TRP A 309 -34.66 8.52 17.74
N LEU A 310 -33.88 7.58 18.28
CA LEU A 310 -34.38 6.42 19.03
C LEU A 310 -35.19 6.86 20.26
N SER A 311 -34.70 7.86 21.00
CA SER A 311 -35.42 8.41 22.17
C SER A 311 -36.71 9.14 21.80
N SER A 312 -36.87 9.59 20.54
CA SER A 312 -38.12 10.21 20.07
C SER A 312 -39.17 9.19 19.61
N LEU A 313 -38.77 7.92 19.44
CA LEU A 313 -39.66 6.82 19.06
C LEU A 313 -40.19 6.02 20.26
N LEU A 314 -39.59 6.18 21.44
CA LEU A 314 -39.98 5.58 22.71
C LEU A 314 -40.82 6.56 23.55
#